data_AF-A0A7C4ILK0-F1
#
_entry.id   AF-A0A7C4ILK0-F1
#
_cell.length_a   1.000
_cell.length_b   1.000
_cell.length_c   1.000
_cell.angle_alpha   90.00
_cell.angle_beta   90.00
_cell.angle_gamma   90.00
#
_symmetry.space_group_name_H-M   'P 1'
#
loop_
_entity.id
_entity.type
_entity.pdbx_description
1 polymer ?
#
loop_
_entity_poly.entity_id
_entity_poly.type
_entity_poly.pdbx_seq_one_letter_code
_entity_poly.pdbx_strand_id
1 'polypeptide(L)'
;MKAASSSVLKAIAAVRPMDYPTLLAGMGEKDRANLERQLLAYEAKAGESAAQRWRRLACTLRSLAPGRLKIAPASVMQFYIADGKYHQQVFALQALADGGFVVVAPNVLPAAFGAGVVGRPRPGQAGVYPVGRSAESLAIESLDGSTPNLDAYCRDMTGWNRKAIRIALPPAASDAQVKAAEQLCALAATTWRGS
;
A
#
# COMPACT_ATOMS: atom_id res chain seq x y z
N MET A 1 -11.62 -3.49 -25.98
CA MET A 1 -10.72 -3.57 -24.79
C MET A 1 -10.14 -2.22 -24.31
N LYS A 2 -10.13 -1.11 -25.08
CA LYS A 2 -9.59 0.20 -24.64
C LYS A 2 -10.41 0.91 -23.53
N ALA A 3 -11.72 0.69 -23.43
CA ALA A 3 -12.60 1.44 -22.52
C ALA A 3 -12.37 1.12 -21.03
N ALA A 4 -12.12 -0.15 -20.67
CA ALA A 4 -11.89 -0.55 -19.29
C ALA A 4 -10.59 0.04 -18.70
N SER A 5 -9.51 0.07 -19.50
CA SER A 5 -8.23 0.68 -19.09
C SER A 5 -8.33 2.19 -18.87
N SER A 6 -9.17 2.90 -19.64
CA SER A 6 -9.37 4.34 -19.50
C SER A 6 -10.15 4.70 -18.24
N SER A 7 -11.18 3.92 -17.90
CA SER A 7 -11.96 4.12 -16.67
C SER A 7 -11.13 3.88 -15.40
N VAL A 8 -10.31 2.82 -15.41
CA VAL A 8 -9.39 2.49 -14.32
C VAL A 8 -8.36 3.61 -14.09
N LEU A 9 -7.73 4.11 -15.16
CA LEU A 9 -6.78 5.22 -15.05
C LEU A 9 -7.43 6.50 -14.52
N LYS A 10 -8.69 6.76 -14.90
CA LYS A 10 -9.47 7.88 -14.37
C LYS A 10 -9.76 7.71 -12.88
N ALA A 11 -10.12 6.52 -12.43
CA ALA A 11 -10.35 6.23 -11.01
C ALA A 11 -9.08 6.40 -10.17
N ILE A 12 -7.93 5.96 -10.70
CA ILE A 12 -6.62 6.18 -10.07
C ILE A 12 -6.29 7.67 -9.98
N ALA A 13 -6.51 8.43 -11.07
CA ALA A 13 -6.24 9.86 -11.11
C ALA A 13 -7.17 10.70 -10.20
N ALA A 14 -8.35 10.18 -9.87
CA ALA A 14 -9.31 10.83 -9.00
C ALA A 14 -8.99 10.67 -7.51
N VAL A 15 -7.99 9.86 -7.14
CA VAL A 15 -7.58 9.73 -5.73
C VAL A 15 -7.00 11.05 -5.26
N ARG A 16 -7.65 11.62 -4.23
CA ARG A 16 -7.16 12.76 -3.47
C ARG A 16 -6.71 12.24 -2.10
N PRO A 17 -5.41 12.11 -1.85
CA PRO A 17 -4.91 11.79 -0.51
C PRO A 17 -5.35 12.88 0.46
N MET A 18 -5.75 12.48 1.65
CA MET A 18 -6.00 13.40 2.75
C MET A 18 -4.68 13.93 3.30
N ASP A 19 -4.71 15.06 4.00
CA ASP A 19 -3.54 15.53 4.73
C ASP A 19 -3.29 14.72 6.01
N TYR A 20 -2.05 14.80 6.50
CA TYR A 20 -1.59 14.07 7.68
C TYR A 20 -2.29 14.52 8.98
N PRO A 21 -2.52 15.83 9.24
CA PRO A 21 -3.35 16.26 10.37
C PRO A 21 -4.74 15.62 10.39
N THR A 22 -5.41 15.52 9.24
CA THR A 22 -6.73 14.89 9.13
C THR A 22 -6.66 13.38 9.38
N LEU A 23 -5.60 12.70 8.92
CA LEU A 23 -5.35 11.29 9.28
C LEU A 23 -5.29 11.12 10.80
N LEU A 24 -4.50 11.96 11.49
CA LEU A 24 -4.31 11.89 12.94
C LEU A 24 -5.60 12.25 13.70
N ALA A 25 -6.38 13.21 13.22
CA ALA A 25 -7.65 13.59 13.82
C ALA A 25 -8.67 12.46 13.80
N GLY A 26 -8.59 11.55 12.81
CA GLY A 26 -9.43 10.36 12.72
C GLY A 26 -9.00 9.19 13.61
N MET A 27 -7.94 9.35 14.42
CA MET A 27 -7.40 8.31 15.30
C MET A 27 -7.77 8.57 16.77
N GLY A 28 -7.93 7.49 17.54
CA GLY A 28 -8.01 7.60 19.00
C GLY A 28 -6.69 8.09 19.60
N GLU A 29 -6.75 8.80 20.72
CA GLU A 29 -5.59 9.46 21.34
C GLU A 29 -4.39 8.52 21.55
N LYS A 30 -4.64 7.31 22.06
CA LYS A 30 -3.61 6.29 22.30
C LYS A 30 -2.93 5.83 21.00
N ASP A 31 -3.71 5.59 19.95
CA ASP A 31 -3.19 5.14 18.65
C ASP A 31 -2.41 6.26 17.96
N ARG A 32 -2.90 7.50 18.06
CA ARG A 32 -2.22 8.70 17.57
C ARG A 32 -0.85 8.86 18.24
N ALA A 33 -0.82 8.86 19.57
CA ALA A 33 0.43 8.99 20.33
C ALA A 33 1.42 7.86 20.02
N ASN A 34 0.93 6.62 19.87
CA ASN A 34 1.79 5.50 19.49
C ASN A 34 2.37 5.67 18.07
N LEU A 35 1.56 6.10 17.11
CA LEU A 35 2.01 6.35 15.74
C LEU A 35 3.04 7.47 15.66
N GLU A 36 2.77 8.60 16.32
CA GLU A 36 3.69 9.75 16.36
C GLU A 36 5.04 9.35 16.95
N ARG A 37 5.04 8.60 18.06
CA ARG A 37 6.27 8.07 18.66
C ARG A 37 7.04 7.15 17.72
N GLN A 38 6.34 6.22 17.05
CA GLN A 38 6.97 5.30 16.09
C GLN A 38 7.56 6.05 14.90
N LEU A 39 6.84 7.06 14.40
CA LEU A 39 7.26 7.84 13.25
C LEU A 39 8.43 8.78 13.58
N LEU A 40 8.45 9.36 14.78
CA LEU A 40 9.59 10.15 15.25
C LEU A 40 10.85 9.29 15.33
N ALA A 41 10.74 8.06 15.84
CA ALA A 41 11.86 7.12 15.90
C ALA A 41 12.33 6.67 14.50
N TYR A 42 11.40 6.53 13.56
CA TYR A 42 11.72 6.23 12.16
C TYR A 42 12.42 7.41 11.48
N GLU A 43 11.88 8.63 11.64
CA GLU A 43 12.46 9.87 11.09
C GLU A 43 13.87 10.13 11.62
N ALA A 44 14.11 9.92 12.91
CA ALA A 44 15.44 10.05 13.52
C ALA A 44 16.48 9.08 12.93
N LYS A 45 16.06 7.91 12.43
CA LYS A 45 16.95 6.89 11.86
C LYS A 45 17.10 6.99 10.35
N ALA A 46 15.99 7.24 9.66
CA ALA A 46 15.88 7.17 8.21
C ALA A 46 15.88 8.55 7.53
N GLY A 47 15.76 9.62 8.30
CA GLY A 47 15.67 11.00 7.82
C GLY A 47 14.25 11.44 7.47
N GLU A 48 14.08 12.76 7.39
CA GLU A 48 12.79 13.42 7.14
C GLU A 48 12.17 12.99 5.80
N SER A 49 12.95 12.89 4.73
CA SER A 49 12.42 12.52 3.41
C SER A 49 11.81 11.11 3.39
N ALA A 50 12.36 10.16 4.17
CA ALA A 50 11.79 8.82 4.30
C ALA A 50 10.47 8.86 5.07
N ALA A 51 10.41 9.63 6.15
CA ALA A 51 9.17 9.86 6.92
C ALA A 51 8.09 10.53 6.06
N GLN A 52 8.45 11.52 5.23
CA GLN A 52 7.52 12.19 4.31
C GLN A 52 6.94 11.21 3.27
N ARG A 53 7.76 10.37 2.63
CA ARG A 53 7.27 9.33 1.69
C ARG A 53 6.30 8.36 2.37
N TRP A 54 6.64 7.92 3.58
CA TRP A 54 5.79 7.03 4.35
C TRP A 54 4.45 7.70 4.73
N ARG A 55 4.47 8.95 5.22
CA ARG A 55 3.26 9.74 5.56
C ARG A 55 2.36 9.90 4.33
N ARG A 56 2.95 10.25 3.18
CA ARG A 56 2.25 10.38 1.90
C ARG A 56 1.49 9.10 1.53
N LEU A 57 2.13 7.94 1.66
CA LEU A 57 1.47 6.66 1.38
C LEU A 57 0.41 6.33 2.44
N ALA A 58 0.68 6.55 3.73
CA ALA A 58 -0.29 6.33 4.81
C ALA A 58 -1.58 7.13 4.60
N CYS A 59 -1.44 8.42 4.25
CA CYS A 59 -2.56 9.29 3.90
C CYS A 59 -3.34 8.77 2.68
N THR A 60 -2.64 8.35 1.63
CA THR A 60 -3.27 7.77 0.44
C THR A 60 -4.09 6.53 0.80
N LEU A 61 -3.52 5.59 1.56
CA LEU A 61 -4.20 4.37 1.99
C LEU A 61 -5.42 4.67 2.86
N ARG A 62 -5.33 5.66 3.76
CA ARG A 62 -6.47 6.08 4.58
C ARG A 62 -7.60 6.65 3.74
N SER A 63 -7.28 7.46 2.73
CA SER A 63 -8.29 7.94 1.78
C SER A 63 -8.94 6.79 1.03
N LEU A 64 -8.17 5.80 0.60
CA LEU A 64 -8.66 4.62 -0.14
C LEU A 64 -9.51 3.66 0.70
N ALA A 65 -9.21 3.54 1.99
CA ALA A 65 -9.90 2.70 2.97
C ALA A 65 -10.34 3.53 4.20
N PRO A 66 -11.45 4.28 4.08
CA PRO A 66 -11.90 5.20 5.12
C PRO A 66 -12.52 4.52 6.36
N GLY A 67 -12.58 3.18 6.39
CA GLY A 67 -13.18 2.41 7.48
C GLY A 67 -12.34 2.38 8.77
N ARG A 68 -12.13 1.21 9.36
CA ARG A 68 -11.34 1.09 10.59
C ARG A 68 -9.84 1.18 10.29
N LEU A 69 -9.10 1.84 11.16
CA LEU A 69 -7.63 1.85 11.19
C LEU A 69 -7.17 1.17 12.48
N LYS A 70 -6.13 0.34 12.39
CA LYS A 70 -5.49 -0.29 13.55
C LYS A 70 -3.99 -0.07 13.47
N ILE A 71 -3.40 0.38 14.58
CA ILE A 71 -1.95 0.48 14.73
C ILE A 71 -1.47 -0.78 15.45
N ALA A 72 -0.64 -1.56 14.79
CA ALA A 72 -0.04 -2.77 15.32
C ALA A 72 1.42 -2.51 15.77
N PRO A 73 2.02 -3.43 16.55
CA PRO A 73 3.44 -3.36 16.87
C PRO A 73 4.33 -3.33 15.62
N ALA A 74 5.60 -2.96 15.79
CA ALA A 74 6.60 -2.87 14.72
C ALA A 74 6.25 -1.88 13.58
N SER A 75 5.62 -0.75 13.94
CA SER A 75 5.30 0.36 13.03
C SER A 75 4.42 -0.04 11.85
N VAL A 76 3.44 -0.90 12.12
CA VAL A 76 2.47 -1.40 11.14
C VAL A 76 1.12 -0.69 11.30
N MET A 77 0.60 -0.16 10.20
CA MET A 77 -0.78 0.30 10.08
C MET A 77 -1.59 -0.72 9.28
N GLN A 78 -2.74 -1.15 9.79
CA GLN A 78 -3.68 -2.02 9.08
C GLN A 78 -4.97 -1.25 8.77
N PHE A 79 -5.37 -1.28 7.51
CA PHE A 79 -6.53 -0.53 7.01
C PHE A 79 -7.66 -1.48 6.64
N TYR A 80 -8.87 -1.13 7.07
CA TYR A 80 -10.05 -1.96 6.90
C TYR A 80 -11.18 -1.17 6.23
N ILE A 81 -12.00 -1.88 5.48
CA ILE A 81 -13.28 -1.40 4.96
C ILE A 81 -14.43 -2.12 5.68
N ALA A 82 -15.62 -1.53 5.59
CA ALA A 82 -16.85 -2.22 5.99
C ALA A 82 -17.15 -3.34 4.98
N ASP A 83 -17.53 -4.51 5.49
CA ASP A 83 -17.94 -5.68 4.71
C ASP A 83 -19.17 -6.29 5.39
N GLY A 84 -20.34 -5.69 5.13
CA GLY A 84 -21.58 -5.95 5.85
C GLY A 84 -21.43 -5.70 7.35
N LYS A 85 -21.65 -6.73 8.18
CA LYS A 85 -21.47 -6.68 9.64
C LYS A 85 -20.01 -6.89 10.10
N TYR A 86 -19.11 -7.18 9.16
CA TYR A 86 -17.71 -7.46 9.42
C TYR A 86 -16.80 -6.34 8.89
N HIS A 87 -15.51 -6.46 9.19
CA HIS A 87 -14.48 -5.59 8.66
C HIS A 87 -13.49 -6.42 7.87
N GLN A 88 -13.21 -6.00 6.64
CA GLN A 88 -12.24 -6.66 5.79
C GLN A 88 -10.94 -5.86 5.80
N GLN A 89 -9.83 -6.49 6.19
CA GLN A 89 -8.51 -5.88 5.99
C GLN A 89 -8.21 -5.82 4.49
N VAL A 90 -7.88 -4.62 4.01
CA VAL A 90 -7.57 -4.36 2.61
C VAL A 90 -6.17 -3.81 2.41
N PHE A 91 -5.55 -3.16 3.39
CA PHE A 91 -4.15 -2.76 3.28
C PHE A 91 -3.39 -3.00 4.58
N ALA A 92 -2.07 -3.11 4.44
CA ALA A 92 -1.14 -2.88 5.53
C ALA A 92 0.03 -2.01 5.06
N LEU A 93 0.56 -1.18 5.95
CA LEU A 93 1.74 -0.36 5.70
C LEU A 93 2.71 -0.51 6.87
N GLN A 94 3.96 -0.86 6.59
CA GLN A 94 5.01 -1.04 7.60
C GLN A 94 6.19 -0.13 7.28
N ALA A 95 6.62 0.67 8.27
CA ALA A 95 7.91 1.33 8.22
C ALA A 95 9.02 0.34 8.60
N LEU A 96 10.10 0.27 7.83
CA LEU A 96 11.25 -0.61 8.09
C LEU A 96 12.37 0.14 8.80
N ALA A 97 13.23 -0.58 9.52
CA ALA A 97 14.31 0.03 10.29
C ALA A 97 15.41 0.67 9.42
N ASP A 98 15.55 0.25 8.17
CA ASP A 98 16.52 0.74 7.20
C ASP A 98 16.06 2.02 6.47
N GLY A 99 14.86 2.51 6.76
CA GLY A 99 14.25 3.66 6.09
C GLY A 99 13.43 3.31 4.85
N GLY A 100 13.33 2.03 4.50
CA GLY A 100 12.37 1.54 3.53
C GLY A 100 10.98 1.39 4.13
N PHE A 101 10.03 1.00 3.31
CA PHE A 101 8.70 0.63 3.78
C PHE A 101 8.05 -0.41 2.87
N VAL A 102 7.13 -1.15 3.46
CA VAL A 102 6.37 -2.20 2.78
C VAL A 102 4.91 -1.82 2.81
N VAL A 103 4.25 -1.92 1.66
CA VAL A 103 2.79 -1.88 1.57
C VAL A 103 2.27 -3.21 1.06
N VAL A 104 1.23 -3.71 1.72
CA VAL A 104 0.52 -4.92 1.32
C VAL A 104 -0.86 -4.51 0.83
N ALA A 105 -1.22 -5.00 -0.35
CA ALA A 105 -2.47 -4.70 -1.03
C ALA A 105 -3.06 -5.99 -1.64
N PRO A 106 -4.36 -6.03 -1.98
CA PRO A 106 -4.95 -7.12 -2.76
C PRO A 106 -4.22 -7.29 -4.08
N ASN A 107 -4.19 -8.53 -4.59
CA ASN A 107 -3.45 -8.79 -5.81
C ASN A 107 -4.12 -8.15 -7.03
N VAL A 108 -3.48 -7.12 -7.57
CA VAL A 108 -3.92 -6.36 -8.74
C VAL A 108 -2.95 -6.40 -9.91
N LEU A 109 -1.93 -7.25 -9.87
CA LEU A 109 -0.90 -7.32 -10.92
C LEU A 109 -1.50 -7.50 -12.33
N PRO A 110 -2.50 -8.38 -12.56
CA PRO A 110 -3.10 -8.53 -13.89
C PRO A 110 -3.72 -7.23 -14.43
N ALA A 111 -4.43 -6.49 -13.58
CA ALA A 111 -5.02 -5.21 -13.94
C ALA A 111 -3.96 -4.11 -14.09
N ALA A 112 -2.90 -4.15 -13.28
CA ALA A 112 -1.82 -3.17 -13.32
C ALA A 112 -1.01 -3.24 -14.63
N PHE A 113 -0.81 -4.44 -15.18
CA PHE A 113 -0.20 -4.61 -16.51
C PHE A 113 -1.05 -3.98 -17.60
N GLY A 114 -2.37 -4.21 -17.57
CA GLY A 114 -3.30 -3.64 -18.53
C GLY A 114 -3.37 -2.11 -18.46
N ALA A 115 -3.29 -1.54 -17.26
CA ALA A 115 -3.28 -0.11 -17.02
C ALA A 115 -1.91 0.55 -17.24
N GLY A 116 -0.85 -0.22 -17.45
CA GLY A 116 0.51 0.30 -17.62
C GLY A 116 1.10 0.96 -16.36
N VAL A 117 0.62 0.59 -15.17
CA VAL A 117 1.17 1.05 -13.88
C VAL A 117 2.53 0.39 -13.64
N VAL A 118 2.59 -0.91 -13.87
CA VAL A 118 3.83 -1.69 -13.92
C VAL A 118 3.82 -2.56 -15.17
N GLY A 119 5.01 -2.84 -15.71
CA GLY A 119 5.16 -3.83 -16.77
C GLY A 119 5.27 -5.25 -16.23
N ARG A 120 5.26 -6.23 -17.12
CA ARG A 120 5.54 -7.63 -16.77
C ARG A 120 7.01 -7.79 -16.35
N PRO A 121 7.31 -8.70 -15.41
CA PRO A 121 8.69 -8.96 -15.01
C PRO A 121 9.47 -9.52 -16.21
N ARG A 122 10.75 -9.15 -16.30
CA ARG A 122 11.63 -9.70 -17.33
C ARG A 122 11.95 -11.17 -17.02
N PRO A 123 12.23 -12.01 -18.04
CA PRO A 123 12.72 -13.37 -17.79
C PRO A 123 13.91 -13.36 -16.82
N GLY A 124 13.86 -14.20 -15.79
CA GLY A 124 14.89 -14.27 -14.75
C GLY A 124 14.83 -13.19 -13.65
N GLN A 125 13.88 -12.25 -13.72
CA GLN A 125 13.68 -11.19 -12.71
C GLN A 125 12.30 -11.33 -12.04
N ALA A 126 11.97 -12.53 -11.58
CA ALA A 126 10.74 -12.77 -10.85
C ALA A 126 10.67 -11.85 -9.62
N GLY A 127 9.50 -11.25 -9.38
CA GLY A 127 9.31 -10.33 -8.28
C GLY A 127 9.81 -8.90 -8.53
N VAL A 128 10.42 -8.59 -9.68
CA VAL A 128 10.87 -7.23 -10.02
C VAL A 128 10.12 -6.72 -11.24
N TYR A 129 9.39 -5.63 -11.06
CA TYR A 129 8.44 -5.11 -12.04
C TYR A 129 8.86 -3.71 -12.49
N PRO A 130 9.06 -3.47 -13.81
CA PRO A 130 9.37 -2.13 -14.30
C PRO A 130 8.20 -1.17 -14.03
N VAL A 131 8.51 0.06 -13.64
CA VAL A 131 7.51 1.07 -13.30
C VAL A 131 7.12 1.87 -14.54
N GLY A 132 5.88 1.69 -15.02
CA GLY A 132 5.35 2.41 -16.18
C GLY A 132 6.32 2.51 -17.36
N ARG A 133 6.75 3.74 -17.67
CA ARG A 133 7.76 4.05 -18.71
C ARG A 133 9.11 4.50 -18.13
N SER A 134 9.31 4.42 -16.83
CA SER A 134 10.59 4.81 -16.21
C SER A 134 11.63 3.69 -16.37
N ALA A 135 12.90 4.01 -16.12
CA ALA A 135 13.98 3.03 -16.06
C ALA A 135 14.00 2.26 -14.73
N GLU A 136 13.06 2.54 -13.82
CA GLU A 136 13.05 2.02 -12.47
C GLU A 136 12.18 0.78 -12.34
N SER A 137 12.31 0.08 -11.21
CA SER A 137 11.54 -1.11 -10.92
C SER A 137 11.08 -1.15 -9.46
N LEU A 138 10.03 -1.93 -9.20
CA LEU A 138 9.50 -2.23 -7.88
C LEU A 138 9.68 -3.71 -7.57
N ALA A 139 10.13 -4.00 -6.36
CA ALA A 139 10.08 -5.35 -5.80
C ALA A 139 8.65 -5.62 -5.32
N ILE A 140 7.97 -6.59 -5.95
CA ILE A 140 6.62 -7.00 -5.63
C ILE A 140 6.57 -8.52 -5.47
N GLU A 141 6.23 -8.97 -4.27
CA GLU A 141 6.02 -10.38 -3.98
C GLU A 141 4.51 -10.69 -4.03
N SER A 142 4.13 -11.82 -4.62
CA SER A 142 2.75 -12.31 -4.55
C SER A 142 2.58 -13.14 -3.29
N LEU A 143 1.53 -12.86 -2.53
CA LEU A 143 1.20 -13.53 -1.29
C LEU A 143 -0.13 -14.28 -1.41
N ASP A 144 -0.20 -15.46 -0.79
CA ASP A 144 -1.39 -16.28 -0.64
C ASP A 144 -1.36 -17.03 0.71
N GLY A 145 -2.40 -17.84 0.97
CA GLY A 145 -2.51 -18.61 2.20
C GLY A 145 -1.45 -19.70 2.40
N SER A 146 -0.63 -19.98 1.38
CA SER A 146 0.45 -20.97 1.42
C SER A 146 1.84 -20.34 1.48
N THR A 147 1.91 -19.00 1.48
CA THR A 147 3.18 -18.28 1.53
C THR A 147 3.90 -18.54 2.87
N PRO A 148 5.13 -19.07 2.86
CA PRO A 148 5.87 -19.35 4.09
C PRO A 148 6.23 -18.05 4.81
N ASN A 149 6.30 -18.11 6.15
CA ASN A 149 6.71 -16.99 7.00
C ASN A 149 5.93 -15.69 6.76
N LEU A 150 4.63 -15.81 6.45
CA LEU A 150 3.76 -14.65 6.27
C LEU A 150 3.69 -13.83 7.56
N ASP A 151 3.91 -12.52 7.46
CA ASP A 151 3.76 -11.61 8.59
C ASP A 151 2.36 -11.71 9.18
N ALA A 152 2.25 -11.70 10.51
CA ALA A 152 0.97 -11.85 11.20
C ALA A 152 -0.09 -10.83 10.74
N TYR A 153 0.35 -9.61 10.37
CA TYR A 153 -0.53 -8.55 9.89
C TYR A 153 -1.05 -8.76 8.46
N CYS A 154 -0.54 -9.75 7.72
CA CYS A 154 -0.97 -10.09 6.36
C CYS A 154 -1.97 -11.25 6.31
N ARG A 155 -2.17 -11.96 7.43
CA ARG A 155 -2.98 -13.19 7.47
C ARG A 155 -4.42 -12.95 7.02
N ASP A 156 -5.04 -11.86 7.48
CA ASP A 156 -6.43 -11.53 7.13
C ASP A 156 -6.58 -11.09 5.66
N MET A 157 -5.48 -10.77 4.97
CA MET A 157 -5.47 -10.37 3.56
C MET A 157 -5.30 -11.55 2.59
N THR A 158 -4.82 -12.70 3.08
CA THR A 158 -4.53 -13.91 2.29
C THR A 158 -5.41 -15.11 2.68
N GLY A 159 -6.14 -15.01 3.79
CA GLY A 159 -7.16 -15.99 4.17
C GLY A 159 -8.31 -16.08 3.15
N TRP A 160 -9.12 -17.13 3.26
CA TRP A 160 -10.35 -17.30 2.45
C TRP A 160 -10.10 -17.28 0.93
N ASN A 161 -9.02 -17.93 0.49
CA ASN A 161 -8.60 -17.99 -0.92
C ASN A 161 -8.30 -16.61 -1.56
N ARG A 162 -8.03 -15.59 -0.73
CA ARG A 162 -7.62 -14.26 -1.19
C ARG A 162 -6.13 -14.26 -1.53
N LYS A 163 -5.75 -13.41 -2.47
CA LYS A 163 -4.35 -13.16 -2.83
C LYS A 163 -4.01 -11.70 -2.59
N ALA A 164 -2.80 -11.47 -2.12
CA ALA A 164 -2.25 -10.15 -1.89
C ALA A 164 -0.94 -9.97 -2.67
N ILE A 165 -0.46 -8.74 -2.73
CA ILE A 165 0.89 -8.39 -3.14
C ILE A 165 1.55 -7.59 -2.03
N ARG A 166 2.84 -7.85 -1.82
CA ARG A 166 3.72 -7.07 -0.94
C ARG A 166 4.66 -6.26 -1.82
N ILE A 167 4.53 -4.95 -1.76
CA ILE A 167 5.34 -3.99 -2.52
C ILE A 167 6.38 -3.42 -1.55
N ALA A 168 7.66 -3.67 -1.82
CA ALA A 168 8.76 -3.15 -1.03
C ALA A 168 9.34 -1.90 -1.71
N LEU A 169 9.43 -0.80 -0.96
CA LEU A 169 10.05 0.43 -1.39
C LEU A 169 11.37 0.61 -0.64
N PRO A 170 12.49 0.83 -1.36
CA PRO A 170 13.80 1.02 -0.73
C PRO A 170 13.85 2.35 0.04
N PRO A 171 14.85 2.53 0.92
CA PRO A 171 15.00 3.76 1.71
C PRO A 171 15.02 5.03 0.87
N ALA A 172 15.69 4.98 -0.28
CA ALA A 172 15.77 6.07 -1.26
C ALA A 172 14.79 5.87 -2.44
N ALA A 173 13.58 5.37 -2.17
CA ALA A 173 12.57 5.20 -3.21
C ALA A 173 12.29 6.51 -3.95
N SER A 174 12.30 6.44 -5.28
CA SER A 174 12.01 7.57 -6.14
C SER A 174 10.53 7.98 -6.06
N ASP A 175 10.22 9.17 -6.56
CA ASP A 175 8.84 9.61 -6.69
C ASP A 175 8.03 8.73 -7.66
N ALA A 176 8.67 8.14 -8.68
CA ALA A 176 8.00 7.22 -9.60
C ALA A 176 7.67 5.87 -8.95
N GLN A 177 8.56 5.32 -8.11
CA GLN A 177 8.29 4.11 -7.33
C GLN A 177 7.17 4.34 -6.32
N VAL A 178 7.21 5.45 -5.57
CA VAL A 178 6.15 5.82 -4.62
C VAL A 178 4.82 5.98 -5.35
N LYS A 179 4.81 6.71 -6.46
CA LYS A 179 3.60 6.91 -7.27
C LYS A 179 3.06 5.60 -7.83
N ALA A 180 3.90 4.69 -8.29
CA ALA A 180 3.46 3.38 -8.77
C ALA A 180 2.84 2.54 -7.63
N ALA A 181 3.40 2.59 -6.42
CA ALA A 181 2.80 1.94 -5.26
C ALA A 181 1.42 2.54 -4.91
N GLU A 182 1.29 3.87 -4.94
CA GLU A 182 -0.01 4.56 -4.76
C GLU A 182 -1.02 4.14 -5.83
N GLN A 183 -0.60 4.05 -7.10
CA GLN A 183 -1.44 3.62 -8.21
C GLN A 183 -1.88 2.16 -8.09
N LEU A 184 -1.02 1.26 -7.62
CA LEU A 184 -1.37 -0.13 -7.32
C LEU A 184 -2.42 -0.20 -6.20
N CYS A 185 -2.27 0.60 -5.14
CA CYS A 185 -3.26 0.65 -4.06
C CYS A 185 -4.59 1.25 -4.53
N ALA A 186 -4.54 2.32 -5.35
CA ALA A 186 -5.72 2.92 -5.94
C ALA A 186 -6.46 1.94 -6.86
N LEU A 187 -5.72 1.15 -7.64
CA LEU A 187 -6.28 0.08 -8.47
C LEU A 187 -6.97 -0.99 -7.62
N ALA A 188 -6.35 -1.42 -6.51
CA ALA A 188 -6.99 -2.36 -5.60
C ALA A 188 -8.30 -1.79 -5.03
N ALA A 189 -8.32 -0.50 -4.70
CA ALA A 189 -9.50 0.14 -4.14
C ALA A 189 -10.70 0.21 -5.08
N THR A 190 -10.50 0.07 -6.40
CA THR A 190 -11.62 -0.03 -7.34
C THR A 190 -12.52 -1.24 -7.09
N THR A 191 -12.01 -2.28 -6.41
CA THR A 191 -12.78 -3.51 -6.15
C THR A 191 -13.86 -3.36 -5.08
N TRP A 192 -13.78 -2.34 -4.21
CA TRP A 192 -14.79 -2.07 -3.16
C TRP A 192 -15.38 -0.65 -3.20
N ARG A 193 -14.86 0.25 -4.04
CA ARG A 193 -15.42 1.60 -4.22
C ARG A 193 -16.53 1.65 -5.28
N GLY A 194 -16.68 0.59 -6.07
CA GLY A 194 -17.72 0.45 -7.09
C GLY A 194 -18.83 -0.54 -6.71
N SER A 195 -18.82 -1.04 -5.47
CA SER A 195 -19.80 -1.95 -4.89
C SER A 195 -20.84 -1.21 -4.05
#